data_AF-A0A7V9EEZ3-F1
#
_entry.id   AF-A0A7V9EEZ3-F1
#
_cell.length_a   1.000
_cell.length_b   1.000
_cell.length_c   1.000
_cell.angle_alpha   90.00
_cell.angle_beta   90.00
_cell.angle_gamma   90.00
#
_symmetry.space_group_name_H-M   'P 1'
#
loop_
_entity.id
_entity.type
_entity.pdbx_description
1 polymer ?
#
loop_
_entity_poly.entity_id
_entity_poly.type
_entity_poly.pdbx_seq_one_letter_code
_entity_poly.pdbx_strand_id
1 'polypeptide(L)'
;MEEETRHRVKKVVLPSGKTIEVVLFSERLEIEPAARPPAEPAQDLNVCVSCSSAMVFPADWAESGPENWSVVLCCPNCGHERTGVFAQHNVERFDEQLEEGADVLARDYRRLLRSNLAEEIDRFVAALHVDAVLPEDF
;
A
#
# COMPACT_ATOMS: atom_id res chain seq x y z
N MET A 1 -39.81 -10.97 0.67
CA MET A 1 -39.48 -9.70 1.35
C MET A 1 -38.09 -9.35 0.88
N GLU A 2 -37.97 -8.42 -0.06
CA GLU A 2 -36.68 -7.98 -0.62
C GLU A 2 -36.02 -7.05 0.40
N GLU A 3 -34.85 -7.42 0.91
CA GLU A 3 -34.01 -6.56 1.75
C GLU A 3 -33.36 -5.50 0.86
N GLU A 4 -33.83 -4.25 0.97
CA GLU A 4 -33.33 -3.11 0.20
C GLU A 4 -31.92 -2.72 0.69
N THR A 5 -30.91 -3.36 0.12
CA THR A 5 -29.49 -3.10 0.42
C THR A 5 -29.13 -1.71 -0.11
N ARG A 6 -28.94 -0.74 0.79
CA ARG A 6 -28.60 0.64 0.42
C ARG A 6 -27.15 0.70 -0.06
N HIS A 7 -26.95 0.70 -1.37
CA HIS A 7 -25.64 0.87 -2.00
C HIS A 7 -25.38 2.36 -2.30
N ARG A 8 -24.17 2.84 -2.03
CA ARG A 8 -23.70 4.18 -2.42
C ARG A 8 -22.59 4.05 -3.46
N VAL A 9 -22.76 4.66 -4.62
CA VAL A 9 -21.72 4.70 -5.65
C VAL A 9 -20.95 6.01 -5.54
N LYS A 10 -19.63 5.93 -5.34
CA LYS A 10 -18.72 7.10 -5.37
C LYS A 10 -17.78 6.97 -6.57
N LYS A 11 -17.78 7.97 -7.46
CA LYS A 11 -16.85 8.05 -8.58
C LYS A 11 -15.53 8.65 -8.11
N VAL A 12 -14.43 7.94 -8.32
CA VAL A 12 -13.08 8.41 -8.01
C VAL A 12 -12.26 8.44 -9.30
N VAL A 13 -11.61 9.57 -9.57
CA VAL A 13 -10.70 9.73 -10.70
C VAL A 13 -9.28 9.46 -10.20
N LEU A 14 -8.64 8.44 -10.75
CA LEU A 14 -7.26 8.09 -10.43
C LEU A 14 -6.28 9.06 -11.11
N PRO A 15 -5.03 9.19 -10.61
CA PRO A 15 -3.98 10.01 -11.24
C PRO A 15 -3.69 9.64 -12.71
N SER A 16 -4.01 8.41 -13.12
CA SER A 16 -3.92 7.92 -14.50
C SER A 16 -5.03 8.45 -15.43
N GLY A 17 -5.98 9.23 -14.92
CA GLY A 17 -7.18 9.69 -15.63
C GLY A 17 -8.29 8.64 -15.72
N LYS A 18 -8.08 7.43 -15.20
CA LYS A 18 -9.10 6.37 -15.14
C LYS A 18 -10.10 6.66 -14.02
N THR A 19 -11.38 6.59 -14.34
CA THR A 19 -12.46 6.72 -13.36
C THR A 19 -12.86 5.33 -12.87
N ILE A 20 -12.82 5.12 -11.56
CA ILE A 20 -13.37 3.93 -10.91
C ILE A 20 -14.66 4.26 -10.19
N GLU A 21 -15.65 3.37 -10.30
CA GLU A 21 -16.90 3.43 -9.54
C GLU A 21 -16.75 2.56 -8.30
N VAL A 22 -16.63 3.18 -7.13
CA VAL A 22 -16.59 2.48 -5.85
C VAL A 22 -18.03 2.28 -5.38
N VAL A 23 -18.48 1.02 -5.37
CA VAL A 23 -19.80 0.63 -4.85
C VAL A 23 -19.62 0.27 -3.37
N LEU A 24 -20.07 1.16 -2.49
CA LEU A 24 -20.10 0.94 -1.05
C LEU A 24 -21.39 0.22 -0.70
N PHE A 25 -21.28 -1.03 -0.25
CA PHE A 25 -22.39 -1.81 0.27
C PHE A 25 -22.53 -1.51 1.76
N SER A 26 -23.61 -0.83 2.16
CA SER A 26 -23.95 -0.69 3.58
C SER A 26 -24.79 -1.89 3.99
N GLU A 27 -24.15 -3.00 4.39
CA GLU A 27 -24.85 -4.01 5.19
C GLU A 27 -25.16 -3.38 6.55
N ARG A 28 -26.43 -3.06 6.79
CA ARG A 28 -26.91 -2.69 8.13
C ARG A 28 -26.93 -3.95 8.98
N LEU A 29 -25.77 -4.36 9.47
CA LEU A 29 -25.72 -5.12 10.71
C LEU A 29 -25.98 -4.09 11.82
N GLU A 30 -27.22 -4.04 12.32
CA GLU A 30 -27.55 -3.33 13.56
C GLU A 30 -26.86 -4.03 14.73
N ILE A 31 -25.56 -3.85 14.83
CA ILE A 31 -24.77 -4.20 16.00
C ILE A 31 -24.93 -2.99 16.92
N GLU A 32 -25.64 -3.18 18.03
CA GLU A 32 -25.64 -2.19 19.13
C GLU A 32 -24.19 -1.78 19.40
N PRO A 33 -23.86 -0.48 19.48
CA PRO A 33 -22.48 -0.06 19.63
C PRO A 33 -21.98 -0.50 21.00
N ALA A 34 -21.40 -1.71 21.07
CA ALA A 34 -20.43 -2.04 22.07
C ALA A 34 -19.40 -0.91 22.05
N ALA A 35 -19.15 -0.29 23.19
CA ALA A 35 -18.28 0.87 23.32
C ALA A 35 -16.96 0.58 22.60
N ARG A 36 -16.80 1.13 21.39
CA ARG A 36 -15.61 0.90 20.58
C ARG A 36 -14.44 1.56 21.30
N PRO A 37 -13.27 0.89 21.37
CA PRO A 37 -12.14 1.46 22.05
C PRO A 37 -11.79 2.81 21.42
N PRO A 38 -11.46 3.83 22.25
CA PRO A 38 -11.02 5.12 21.72
C PRO A 38 -9.77 4.93 20.88
N ALA A 39 -9.58 5.83 19.91
CA ALA A 39 -8.33 5.89 19.17
C ALA A 39 -7.15 6.04 20.14
N GLU A 40 -6.10 5.30 19.87
CA GLU A 40 -4.84 5.45 20.53
C GLU A 40 -4.28 6.86 20.33
N PRO A 41 -3.46 7.36 21.28
CA PRO A 41 -2.79 8.64 21.13
C PRO A 41 -1.95 8.67 19.83
N ALA A 42 -1.78 9.88 19.31
CA ALA A 42 -0.96 10.12 18.13
C ALA A 42 0.44 9.55 18.30
N GLN A 43 0.85 8.73 17.35
CA GLN A 43 2.13 8.03 17.33
C GLN A 43 2.57 7.80 15.88
N ASP A 44 3.87 7.62 15.67
CA ASP A 44 4.42 7.31 14.37
C ASP A 44 4.21 5.81 14.05
N LEU A 45 3.20 5.50 13.24
CA LEU A 45 2.78 4.13 12.93
C LEU A 45 3.81 3.35 12.08
N ASN A 46 4.69 4.08 11.39
CA ASN A 46 5.77 3.50 10.59
C ASN A 46 6.94 2.95 11.43
N VAL A 47 6.97 3.20 12.76
CA VAL A 47 8.05 2.76 13.66
C VAL A 47 7.64 1.56 14.50
N CYS A 48 8.45 0.49 14.44
CA CYS A 48 8.20 -0.72 15.21
C CYS A 48 8.45 -0.52 16.70
N VAL A 49 7.46 -0.82 17.53
CA VAL A 49 7.59 -0.75 19.00
C VAL A 49 8.55 -1.79 19.59
N SER A 50 8.87 -2.85 18.84
CA SER A 50 9.73 -3.95 19.30
C SER A 50 11.21 -3.76 18.92
N CYS A 51 11.49 -3.39 17.67
CA CYS A 51 12.87 -3.25 17.17
C CYS A 51 13.24 -1.83 16.70
N SER A 52 12.33 -0.85 16.84
CA SER A 52 12.53 0.55 16.44
C SER A 52 12.80 0.79 14.94
N SER A 53 12.63 -0.23 14.09
CA SER A 53 12.73 -0.09 12.64
C SER A 53 11.60 0.77 12.08
N ALA A 54 11.93 1.71 11.18
CA ALA A 54 10.97 2.58 10.48
C ALA A 54 10.37 1.94 9.21
N MET A 55 10.17 0.62 9.24
CA MET A 55 9.72 -0.17 8.08
C MET A 55 8.38 -0.85 8.33
N VAL A 56 7.63 -0.42 9.35
CA VAL A 56 6.32 -1.00 9.63
C VAL A 56 5.39 -0.69 8.46
N PHE A 57 4.73 -1.72 7.98
CA PHE A 57 3.70 -1.62 6.96
C PHE A 57 2.40 -2.19 7.52
N PRO A 58 1.26 -1.81 6.97
CA PRO A 58 0.00 -2.36 7.41
C PRO A 58 -0.33 -3.67 6.68
N ALA A 59 -0.79 -4.66 7.43
CA ALA A 59 -1.29 -5.92 6.90
C ALA A 59 -2.80 -5.87 6.61
N ASP A 60 -3.58 -5.10 7.39
CA ASP A 60 -5.03 -4.98 7.23
C ASP A 60 -5.59 -3.68 7.85
N TRP A 61 -6.71 -3.18 7.32
CA TRP A 61 -7.37 -1.92 7.71
C TRP A 61 -8.89 -2.12 7.70
N ALA A 62 -9.56 -1.69 8.78
CA ALA A 62 -11.02 -1.71 8.87
C ALA A 62 -11.55 -0.45 9.55
N GLU A 63 -12.70 0.05 9.09
CA GLU A 63 -13.39 1.17 9.74
C GLU A 63 -13.84 0.78 11.16
N SER A 64 -13.36 1.51 12.16
CA SER A 64 -13.69 1.30 13.57
C SER A 64 -14.52 2.47 14.15
N GLY A 65 -14.87 3.48 13.35
CA GLY A 65 -15.75 4.57 13.75
C GLY A 65 -15.82 5.63 12.65
N PRO A 66 -16.54 6.74 12.88
CA PRO A 66 -16.62 7.81 11.89
C PRO A 66 -15.26 8.39 11.49
N GLU A 67 -14.32 8.44 12.45
CA GLU A 67 -12.99 9.03 12.30
C GLU A 67 -11.89 8.10 12.83
N ASN A 68 -12.17 6.79 12.94
CA ASN A 68 -11.27 5.81 13.56
C ASN A 68 -11.11 4.57 12.68
N TRP A 69 -9.91 4.01 12.65
CA TRP A 69 -9.54 2.82 11.90
C TRP A 69 -8.89 1.79 12.80
N SER A 70 -9.31 0.54 12.69
CA SER A 70 -8.56 -0.60 13.19
C SER A 70 -7.51 -0.97 12.15
N VAL A 71 -6.24 -0.94 12.51
CA VAL A 71 -5.14 -1.28 11.60
C VAL A 71 -4.30 -2.39 12.22
N VAL A 72 -4.01 -3.42 11.42
CA VAL A 72 -3.03 -4.46 11.73
C VAL A 72 -1.70 -4.01 11.13
N LEU A 73 -0.69 -3.83 11.98
CA LEU A 73 0.65 -3.38 11.63
C LEU A 73 1.62 -4.56 11.72
N CYS A 74 2.51 -4.70 10.74
CA CYS A 74 3.53 -5.74 10.71
C CYS A 74 4.91 -5.13 10.45
N CYS A 75 5.91 -5.59 11.22
CA CYS A 75 7.29 -5.21 11.02
C CYS A 75 8.03 -6.27 10.19
N PRO A 76 8.57 -5.93 9.01
CA PRO A 76 9.30 -6.87 8.17
C PRO A 76 10.70 -7.18 8.73
N ASN A 77 11.22 -6.35 9.63
CA ASN A 77 12.54 -6.53 10.22
C ASN A 77 12.56 -7.63 11.30
N CYS A 78 11.56 -7.66 12.19
CA CYS A 78 11.50 -8.59 13.32
C CYS A 78 10.26 -9.48 13.35
N GLY A 79 9.33 -9.32 12.42
CA GLY A 79 8.08 -10.08 12.35
C GLY A 79 7.04 -9.71 13.40
N HIS A 80 7.25 -8.64 14.17
CA HIS A 80 6.29 -8.22 15.19
C HIS A 80 5.00 -7.70 14.53
N GLU A 81 3.86 -8.24 14.96
CA GLU A 81 2.53 -7.84 14.53
C GLU A 81 1.79 -7.16 15.68
N ARG A 82 1.04 -6.10 15.37
CA ARG A 82 0.24 -5.34 16.33
C ARG A 82 -1.04 -4.82 15.70
N THR A 83 -2.15 -5.01 16.39
CA THR A 83 -3.43 -4.36 16.05
C THR A 83 -3.69 -3.18 16.96
N GLY A 84 -4.16 -2.07 16.41
CA GLY A 84 -4.57 -0.88 17.17
C GLY A 84 -5.68 -0.11 16.48
N VAL A 85 -6.35 0.75 17.25
CA VAL A 85 -7.34 1.70 16.70
C VAL A 85 -6.72 3.08 16.64
N PHE A 86 -6.73 3.71 15.48
CA PHE A 86 -6.07 4.97 15.22
C PHE A 86 -7.04 5.98 14.62
N ALA A 87 -6.85 7.26 14.95
CA ALA A 87 -7.64 8.34 14.39
C ALA A 87 -7.30 8.55 12.89
N GLN A 88 -8.28 9.02 12.12
CA GLN A 88 -8.19 9.31 10.68
C GLN A 88 -6.88 10.01 10.29
N HIS A 89 -6.55 11.13 10.96
CA HIS A 89 -5.35 11.92 10.66
C HIS A 89 -4.03 11.15 10.84
N ASN A 90 -3.96 10.20 11.79
CA ASN A 90 -2.75 9.38 11.98
C ASN A 90 -2.58 8.37 10.84
N VAL A 91 -3.71 7.83 10.37
CA VAL A 91 -3.75 6.86 9.28
C VAL A 91 -3.44 7.53 7.95
N GLU A 92 -3.97 8.73 7.70
CA GLU A 92 -3.65 9.54 6.51
C GLU A 92 -2.16 9.89 6.46
N ARG A 93 -1.60 10.38 7.58
CA ARG A 93 -0.16 10.65 7.66
C ARG A 93 0.69 9.38 7.43
N PHE A 94 0.22 8.23 7.90
CA PHE A 94 0.91 6.97 7.68
C PHE A 94 0.85 6.53 6.21
N ASP A 95 -0.28 6.71 5.53
CA ASP A 95 -0.44 6.44 4.09
C ASP A 95 0.53 7.29 3.25
N GLU A 96 0.64 8.60 3.56
CA GLU A 96 1.62 9.49 2.92
C GLU A 96 3.06 8.98 3.07
N GLN A 97 3.43 8.53 4.29
CA GLN A 97 4.75 7.96 4.54
C GLN A 97 5.01 6.65 3.76
N LEU A 98 3.98 5.83 3.57
CA LEU A 98 4.08 4.59 2.78
C LEU A 98 4.27 4.90 1.29
N GLU A 99 3.57 5.90 0.76
CA GLU A 99 3.71 6.34 -0.63
C GLU A 99 5.11 6.91 -0.89
N GLU A 100 5.61 7.78 0.00
CA GLU A 100 6.98 8.29 -0.06
C GLU A 100 8.03 7.16 -0.04
N GLY A 101 7.83 6.18 0.84
CA GLY A 101 8.69 4.99 0.93
C GLY A 101 8.66 4.15 -0.35
N ALA A 102 7.48 3.93 -0.93
CA ALA A 102 7.32 3.19 -2.17
C ALA A 102 8.01 3.89 -3.35
N ASP A 103 7.94 5.22 -3.43
CA ASP A 103 8.62 6.01 -4.46
C ASP A 103 10.15 5.92 -4.36
N VAL A 104 10.68 5.97 -3.14
CA VAL A 104 12.11 5.75 -2.88
C VAL A 104 12.53 4.36 -3.35
N LEU A 105 11.80 3.31 -2.96
CA LEU A 105 12.08 1.93 -3.36
C LEU A 105 12.00 1.75 -4.88
N ALA A 106 10.98 2.30 -5.53
CA ALA A 106 10.82 2.19 -6.98
C ALA A 106 11.94 2.90 -7.75
N ARG A 107 12.38 4.07 -7.29
CA ARG A 107 13.52 4.78 -7.87
C ARG A 107 14.81 3.98 -7.73
N ASP A 108 15.09 3.45 -6.55
CA ASP A 108 16.31 2.71 -6.27
C ASP A 108 16.34 1.37 -7.03
N TYR A 109 15.20 0.69 -7.12
CA TYR A 109 15.03 -0.50 -7.97
C TYR A 109 15.34 -0.21 -9.45
N ARG A 110 14.77 0.86 -10.02
CA ARG A 110 15.06 1.26 -11.42
C ARG A 110 16.53 1.58 -11.63
N ARG A 111 17.20 2.18 -10.64
CA ARG A 111 18.64 2.47 -10.71
C ARG A 111 19.46 1.18 -10.75
N LEU A 112 19.13 0.20 -9.90
CA LEU A 112 19.81 -1.11 -9.88
C LEU A 112 19.57 -1.86 -11.20
N LEU A 113 18.34 -1.88 -11.71
CA LEU A 113 18.01 -2.47 -13.00
C LEU A 113 18.87 -1.92 -14.13
N ARG A 114 18.98 -0.59 -14.23
CA ARG A 114 19.83 0.07 -15.23
C ARG A 114 21.30 -0.29 -15.07
N SER A 115 21.79 -0.38 -13.84
CA SER A 115 23.17 -0.76 -13.57
C SER A 115 23.46 -2.20 -13.96
N ASN A 116 22.53 -3.13 -13.67
CA ASN A 116 22.70 -4.55 -13.99
C ASN A 116 22.62 -4.81 -15.50
N LEU A 117 21.76 -4.08 -16.21
CA LEU A 117 21.54 -4.32 -17.64
C LEU A 117 22.58 -3.63 -18.54
N ALA A 118 23.38 -2.69 -18.02
CA ALA A 118 24.33 -1.93 -18.83
C ALA A 118 25.36 -2.85 -19.53
N GLU A 119 25.97 -3.77 -18.78
CA GLU A 119 26.93 -4.73 -19.35
C GLU A 119 26.29 -5.71 -20.34
N GLU A 120 25.01 -6.02 -20.13
CA GLU A 120 24.25 -6.93 -21.00
C GLU A 120 23.92 -6.26 -22.33
N ILE A 121 23.55 -4.97 -22.30
CA ILE A 121 23.36 -4.13 -23.49
C ILE A 121 24.66 -4.01 -24.27
N ASP A 122 25.78 -3.70 -23.62
CA ASP A 122 27.07 -3.55 -24.31
C ASP A 122 27.51 -4.85 -24.99
N ARG A 123 27.31 -6.00 -24.32
CA ARG A 123 27.58 -7.31 -24.90
C ARG A 123 26.67 -7.62 -26.09
N PHE A 124 25.38 -7.29 -25.97
CA PHE A 124 24.40 -7.48 -27.05
C PHE A 124 24.73 -6.59 -28.27
N VAL A 125 25.08 -5.32 -28.04
CA VAL A 125 25.54 -4.40 -29.08
C VAL A 125 26.80 -4.92 -29.77
N ALA A 126 27.78 -5.43 -29.01
CA ALA A 126 28.98 -6.02 -29.58
C ALA A 126 28.65 -7.25 -30.45
N ALA A 127 27.72 -8.11 -30.01
CA ALA A 127 27.28 -9.28 -30.76
C ALA A 127 26.57 -8.90 -32.07
N LEU A 128 25.74 -7.85 -32.07
CA LEU A 128 25.13 -7.30 -33.29
C LEU A 128 26.17 -6.76 -34.28
N HIS A 129 27.21 -6.08 -33.80
CA HIS A 129 28.26 -5.52 -34.67
C HIS A 129 29.10 -6.60 -35.39
N VAL A 130 29.15 -7.80 -34.84
CA VAL A 130 29.88 -8.93 -35.43
C VAL A 130 28.95 -9.96 -36.07
N ASP A 131 27.68 -9.60 -36.30
CA ASP A 131 26.64 -10.47 -36.87
C ASP A 131 26.49 -11.81 -36.12
N ALA A 132 26.78 -11.84 -34.81
CA ALA A 132 26.62 -13.02 -33.97
C ALA A 132 25.17 -13.20 -33.46
N VAL A 133 24.29 -12.24 -33.74
CA VAL A 133 22.85 -12.28 -33.48
C VAL A 133 22.15 -11.80 -34.76
N LEU A 134 21.30 -12.65 -35.32
CA LEU A 134 20.60 -12.45 -36.59
C LEU A 134 19.07 -12.43 -36.37
N PRO A 135 18.29 -11.95 -37.35
CA PRO A 135 16.82 -11.94 -37.25
C PRO A 135 16.20 -13.33 -37.00
N GLU A 136 16.88 -14.40 -37.40
CA GLU A 136 16.47 -15.80 -37.18
C GLU A 136 16.64 -16.31 -35.75
N ASP A 137 17.30 -15.55 -34.87
CA ASP A 137 17.49 -15.88 -33.45
C ASP A 137 16.33 -15.43 -32.53
N PHE A 138 15.24 -14.84 -33.08
CA PHE A 138 14.06 -14.33 -32.36
C PHE A 138 12.76 -14.98 -32.85
#